data_AF-A0A014LE27-F1
#
_entry.id   AF-A0A014LE27-F1
#
_cell.length_a   1.000
_cell.length_b   1.000
_cell.length_c   1.000
_cell.angle_alpha   90.00
_cell.angle_beta   90.00
_cell.angle_gamma   90.00
#
_symmetry.space_group_name_H-M   'P 1'
#
loop_
_entity.id
_entity.type
_entity.pdbx_description
1 polymer ?
#
loop_
_entity_poly.entity_id
_entity_poly.type
_entity_poly.pdbx_seq_one_letter_code
_entity_poly.pdbx_strand_id
1 'polypeptide(L)'
;MSDGHPAAGKILGPVVGDADNAVWASRPSLGFMPATELWNFDAMRSIATRAVTAGRESGSFHALPIGLAMRATAAVHTGDFGAAMELISEQEAIADATGAAPLVYPRLHLAAMRGRREDAVELFASVDDRMSLSAQWATAVLCNGVADYPAALKAAKQAVEYGAVSTAGLALPELVEAAMRCGETEVAAEASAVRGVAAPPGPTA
;
A
#
# COMPACT_ATOMS: atom_id res chain seq x y z
N MET A 1 -13.75 18.43 -12.46
CA MET A 1 -13.23 17.22 -13.15
C MET A 1 -12.87 16.16 -12.10
N SER A 2 -13.87 15.70 -11.33
CA SER A 2 -13.68 14.89 -10.10
C SER A 2 -14.29 13.49 -10.18
N ASP A 3 -14.88 13.09 -11.32
CA ASP A 3 -15.57 11.80 -11.49
C ASP A 3 -14.65 10.61 -11.84
N GLY A 4 -13.33 10.81 -11.88
CA GLY A 4 -12.39 9.80 -12.38
C GLY A 4 -12.20 8.58 -11.47
N HIS A 5 -12.17 8.78 -10.16
CA HIS A 5 -11.87 7.71 -9.18
C HIS A 5 -12.99 6.66 -9.02
N PRO A 6 -14.27 7.06 -8.86
CA PRO A 6 -15.37 6.11 -8.69
C PRO A 6 -15.65 5.30 -9.96
N ALA A 7 -15.51 5.92 -11.14
CA ALA A 7 -15.71 5.25 -12.42
C ALA A 7 -14.57 4.27 -12.74
N ALA A 8 -13.32 4.62 -12.40
CA ALA A 8 -12.17 3.74 -12.56
C ALA A 8 -12.27 2.48 -11.70
N GLY A 9 -12.75 2.57 -10.44
CA GLY A 9 -12.93 1.41 -9.55
C GLY A 9 -13.90 0.36 -10.11
N LYS A 10 -15.04 0.79 -10.68
CA LYS A 10 -16.02 -0.12 -11.29
C LYS A 10 -15.51 -0.82 -12.55
N ILE A 11 -14.65 -0.16 -13.33
CA ILE A 11 -14.11 -0.69 -14.58
C ILE A 11 -12.88 -1.56 -14.32
N LEU A 12 -12.01 -1.16 -13.40
CA LEU A 12 -10.76 -1.85 -13.11
C LEU A 12 -10.93 -2.98 -12.11
N GLY A 13 -11.92 -2.94 -11.20
CA GLY A 13 -12.14 -3.96 -10.18
C GLY A 13 -12.15 -5.41 -10.72
N PRO A 14 -12.93 -5.73 -11.77
CA PRO A 14 -12.92 -7.06 -12.40
C PRO A 14 -11.58 -7.43 -13.06
N VAL A 15 -10.89 -6.46 -13.65
CA VAL A 15 -9.59 -6.67 -14.34
C VAL A 15 -8.43 -6.86 -13.34
N VAL A 16 -8.53 -6.21 -12.18
CA VAL A 16 -7.59 -6.32 -11.07
C VAL A 16 -7.86 -7.59 -10.26
N GLY A 17 -9.13 -8.01 -10.16
CA GLY A 17 -9.53 -9.27 -9.55
C GLY A 17 -9.09 -10.51 -10.34
N ASP A 18 -8.86 -10.38 -11.65
CA ASP A 18 -8.22 -11.40 -12.48
C ASP A 18 -6.70 -11.40 -12.27
N ALA A 19 -6.26 -12.03 -11.17
CA ALA A 19 -4.86 -12.16 -10.80
C ALA A 19 -4.00 -12.92 -11.84
N ASP A 20 -4.65 -13.69 -12.73
CA ASP A 20 -4.01 -14.47 -13.79
C ASP A 20 -3.87 -13.70 -15.10
N ASN A 21 -4.33 -12.45 -15.15
CA ASN A 21 -4.27 -11.64 -16.37
C ASN A 21 -2.82 -11.47 -16.87
N ALA A 22 -2.62 -11.83 -18.14
CA ALA A 22 -1.32 -11.78 -18.81
C ALA A 22 -0.72 -10.36 -18.88
N VAL A 23 -1.54 -9.31 -18.77
CA VAL A 23 -1.05 -7.92 -18.72
C VAL A 23 -0.28 -7.67 -17.42
N TRP A 24 -0.74 -8.18 -16.29
CA TRP A 24 -0.05 -8.05 -14.99
C TRP A 24 1.22 -8.91 -14.93
N ALA A 25 1.27 -9.99 -15.72
CA ALA A 25 2.49 -10.78 -15.93
C ALA A 25 3.66 -9.96 -16.45
N SER A 26 3.37 -9.11 -17.44
CA SER A 26 4.38 -8.36 -18.20
C SER A 26 4.70 -7.00 -17.55
N ARG A 27 3.79 -6.48 -16.73
CA ARG A 27 3.92 -5.19 -16.04
C ARG A 27 3.37 -5.27 -14.60
N PRO A 28 4.08 -5.96 -13.69
CA PRO A 28 3.59 -6.26 -12.34
C PRO A 28 3.24 -5.00 -11.53
N SER A 29 3.99 -3.90 -11.69
CA SER A 29 3.70 -2.63 -11.01
C SER A 29 2.35 -2.03 -11.39
N LEU A 30 1.90 -2.21 -12.64
CA LEU A 30 0.62 -1.66 -13.12
C LEU A 30 -0.59 -2.42 -12.55
N GLY A 31 -0.43 -3.70 -12.18
CA GLY A 31 -1.49 -4.47 -11.53
C GLY A 31 -1.48 -4.33 -10.02
N PHE A 32 -0.31 -4.17 -9.42
CA PHE A 32 -0.17 -4.06 -7.96
C PHE A 32 -0.69 -2.74 -7.40
N MET A 33 -0.50 -1.62 -8.12
CA MET A 33 -1.03 -0.32 -7.71
C MET A 33 -2.56 -0.33 -7.53
N PRO A 34 -3.37 -0.76 -8.52
CA PRO A 34 -4.81 -0.84 -8.32
C PRO A 34 -5.22 -1.96 -7.37
N ALA A 35 -4.49 -3.08 -7.28
CA ALA A 35 -4.77 -4.08 -6.24
C ALA A 35 -4.59 -3.52 -4.82
N THR A 36 -3.58 -2.65 -4.64
CA THR A 36 -3.32 -1.92 -3.40
C THR A 36 -4.42 -0.90 -3.12
N GLU A 37 -4.83 -0.12 -4.12
CA GLU A 37 -5.93 0.85 -4.02
C GLU A 37 -7.25 0.18 -3.56
N LEU A 38 -7.54 -1.02 -4.09
CA LEU A 38 -8.78 -1.74 -3.84
C LEU A 38 -8.70 -2.71 -2.64
N TRP A 39 -7.61 -2.70 -1.87
CA TRP A 39 -7.37 -3.65 -0.75
C TRP A 39 -7.49 -5.13 -1.17
N ASN A 40 -7.18 -5.46 -2.43
CA ASN A 40 -7.20 -6.83 -2.91
C ASN A 40 -5.87 -7.52 -2.59
N PHE A 41 -5.74 -7.98 -1.35
CA PHE A 41 -4.52 -8.61 -0.85
C PHE A 41 -4.16 -9.92 -1.56
N ASP A 42 -5.17 -10.67 -2.04
CA ASP A 42 -4.93 -11.89 -2.79
C ASP A 42 -4.32 -11.59 -4.16
N ALA A 43 -4.82 -10.56 -4.86
CA ALA A 43 -4.23 -10.08 -6.10
C ALA A 43 -2.82 -9.51 -5.88
N MET A 44 -2.61 -8.72 -4.81
CA MET A 44 -1.29 -8.22 -4.44
C MET A 44 -0.30 -9.38 -4.23
N ARG A 45 -0.68 -10.40 -3.45
CA ARG A 45 0.16 -11.58 -3.17
C ARG A 45 0.44 -12.38 -4.44
N SER A 46 -0.55 -12.60 -5.29
CA SER A 46 -0.39 -13.33 -6.56
C SER A 46 0.57 -12.62 -7.50
N ILE A 47 0.33 -11.33 -7.77
CA ILE A 47 1.18 -10.50 -8.64
C ILE A 47 2.61 -10.46 -8.12
N ALA A 48 2.79 -10.22 -6.82
CA ALA A 48 4.11 -10.15 -6.20
C ALA A 48 4.85 -11.49 -6.26
N THR A 49 4.16 -12.61 -6.02
CA THR A 49 4.75 -13.96 -6.11
C THR A 49 5.27 -14.22 -7.52
N ARG A 50 4.48 -13.89 -8.53
CA ARG A 50 4.87 -14.05 -9.94
C ARG A 50 6.03 -13.14 -10.32
N ALA A 51 6.05 -11.90 -9.83
CA ALA A 51 7.15 -10.97 -10.05
C ALA A 51 8.46 -11.49 -9.44
N VAL A 52 8.42 -12.08 -8.23
CA VAL A 52 9.58 -12.74 -7.61
C VAL A 52 10.05 -13.92 -8.47
N THR A 53 9.13 -14.82 -8.88
CA THR A 53 9.48 -15.97 -9.72
C THR A 53 10.16 -15.54 -11.01
N ALA A 54 9.57 -14.59 -11.76
CA ALA A 54 10.13 -14.07 -13.00
C ALA A 54 11.49 -13.37 -12.78
N GLY A 55 11.63 -12.63 -11.68
CA GLY A 55 12.91 -12.00 -11.31
C GLY A 55 14.01 -13.02 -11.04
N ARG A 56 13.68 -14.13 -10.36
CA ARG A 56 14.60 -15.24 -10.09
C ARG A 56 14.97 -16.00 -11.36
N GLU A 57 14.00 -16.33 -12.20
CA GLU A 57 14.22 -17.07 -13.45
C GLU A 57 15.07 -16.29 -14.46
N SER A 58 14.87 -14.97 -14.55
CA SER A 58 15.63 -14.12 -15.46
C SER A 58 17.04 -13.77 -14.95
N GLY A 59 17.35 -14.02 -13.68
CA GLY A 59 18.60 -13.58 -13.04
C GLY A 59 18.77 -12.05 -13.04
N SER A 60 17.69 -11.29 -13.22
CA SER A 60 17.74 -9.84 -13.37
C SER A 60 17.91 -9.16 -12.01
N PHE A 61 19.05 -8.50 -11.83
CA PHE A 61 19.35 -7.68 -10.66
C PHE A 61 18.43 -6.46 -10.48
N HIS A 62 17.65 -6.10 -11.52
CA HIS A 62 16.69 -5.01 -11.44
C HIS A 62 15.26 -5.49 -11.12
N ALA A 63 14.84 -6.61 -11.71
CA ALA A 63 13.46 -7.09 -11.56
C ALA A 63 13.20 -7.79 -10.21
N LEU A 64 14.18 -8.54 -9.71
CA LEU A 64 14.04 -9.30 -8.46
C LEU A 64 13.82 -8.39 -7.23
N PRO A 65 14.58 -7.30 -7.01
CA PRO A 65 14.32 -6.38 -5.90
C PRO A 65 12.92 -5.78 -5.91
N ILE A 66 12.38 -5.47 -7.10
CA ILE A 66 11.02 -4.94 -7.24
C ILE A 66 9.99 -5.99 -6.80
N GLY A 67 10.13 -7.23 -7.28
CA GLY A 67 9.25 -8.33 -6.87
C GLY A 67 9.29 -8.61 -5.36
N LEU A 68 10.50 -8.60 -4.77
CA LEU A 68 10.68 -8.78 -3.33
C LEU A 68 10.00 -7.67 -2.54
N ALA A 69 10.15 -6.41 -2.95
CA ALA A 69 9.49 -5.27 -2.30
C ALA A 69 7.95 -5.38 -2.38
N MET A 70 7.40 -5.74 -3.53
CA MET A 70 5.96 -5.95 -3.69
C MET A 70 5.45 -7.07 -2.76
N ARG A 71 6.20 -8.17 -2.64
CA ARG A 71 5.83 -9.30 -1.80
C ARG A 71 5.94 -8.97 -0.32
N ALA A 72 6.96 -8.21 0.07
CA ALA A 72 7.11 -7.70 1.43
C ALA A 72 5.96 -6.78 1.81
N THR A 73 5.58 -5.83 0.93
CA THR A 73 4.43 -4.96 1.16
C THR A 73 3.12 -5.75 1.31
N ALA A 74 2.88 -6.76 0.45
CA ALA A 74 1.70 -7.62 0.59
C ALA A 74 1.69 -8.39 1.93
N ALA A 75 2.84 -8.93 2.35
CA ALA A 75 2.98 -9.63 3.63
C ALA A 75 2.71 -8.71 4.83
N VAL A 76 3.19 -7.46 4.79
CA VAL A 76 2.89 -6.45 5.83
C VAL A 76 1.39 -6.23 5.96
N HIS A 77 0.68 -6.07 4.84
CA HIS A 77 -0.76 -5.81 4.88
C HIS A 77 -1.59 -7.00 5.35
N THR A 78 -1.11 -8.23 5.18
CA THR A 78 -1.73 -9.44 5.75
C THR A 78 -1.26 -9.75 7.17
N GLY A 79 -0.38 -8.93 7.76
CA GLY A 79 0.14 -9.12 9.12
C GLY A 79 1.27 -10.15 9.25
N ASP A 80 1.81 -10.67 8.15
CA ASP A 80 2.95 -11.59 8.15
C ASP A 80 4.26 -10.81 8.18
N PHE A 81 4.56 -10.22 9.34
CA PHE A 81 5.74 -9.39 9.53
C PHE A 81 7.05 -10.19 9.47
N GLY A 82 7.01 -11.49 9.78
CA GLY A 82 8.17 -12.38 9.64
C GLY A 82 8.60 -12.51 8.19
N ALA A 83 7.68 -12.90 7.32
CA ALA A 83 7.94 -12.97 5.88
C ALA A 83 8.33 -11.61 5.29
N ALA A 84 7.69 -10.53 5.74
CA ALA A 84 8.06 -9.18 5.31
C ALA A 84 9.51 -8.83 5.65
N MET A 85 9.96 -9.12 6.88
CA MET A 85 11.34 -8.85 7.31
C MET A 85 12.37 -9.67 6.53
N GLU A 86 12.09 -10.95 6.26
CA GLU A 86 12.97 -11.80 5.46
C GLU A 86 13.13 -11.25 4.02
N LEU A 87 12.01 -10.88 3.39
CA LEU A 87 12.01 -10.33 2.02
C LEU A 87 12.70 -8.96 1.94
N ILE A 88 12.53 -8.11 2.96
CA ILE A 88 13.25 -6.83 3.07
C ILE A 88 14.74 -7.07 3.19
N SER A 89 15.16 -8.00 4.06
CA SER A 89 16.57 -8.33 4.26
C SER A 89 17.23 -8.87 3.00
N GLU A 90 16.54 -9.74 2.24
CA GLU A 90 17.03 -10.22 0.95
C GLU A 90 17.19 -9.07 -0.05
N GLN A 91 16.21 -8.17 -0.10
CA GLN A 91 16.28 -7.00 -0.99
C GLN A 91 17.47 -6.10 -0.62
N GLU A 92 17.68 -5.81 0.66
CA GLU A 92 18.81 -5.01 1.16
C GLU A 92 20.15 -5.66 0.81
N ALA A 93 20.28 -6.98 0.97
CA ALA A 93 21.49 -7.70 0.57
C ALA A 93 21.79 -7.58 -0.94
N ILE A 94 20.75 -7.59 -1.79
CA ILE A 94 20.92 -7.36 -3.24
C ILE A 94 21.35 -5.92 -3.51
N ALA A 95 20.77 -4.93 -2.80
CA ALA A 95 21.15 -3.53 -2.94
C ALA A 95 22.62 -3.30 -2.57
N ASP A 96 23.06 -3.87 -1.43
CA ASP A 96 24.46 -3.82 -0.98
C ASP A 96 25.42 -4.46 -1.99
N ALA A 97 25.05 -5.63 -2.55
CA ALA A 97 25.88 -6.33 -3.52
C ALA A 97 25.96 -5.61 -4.89
N THR A 98 24.93 -4.83 -5.26
CA THR A 98 24.83 -4.16 -6.56
C THR A 98 25.18 -2.67 -6.52
N GLY A 99 25.33 -2.10 -5.32
CA GLY A 99 25.48 -0.65 -5.11
C GLY A 99 24.22 0.16 -5.41
N ALA A 100 23.06 -0.49 -5.51
CA ALA A 100 21.78 0.18 -5.71
C ALA A 100 21.22 0.72 -4.38
N ALA A 101 20.34 1.72 -4.44
CA ALA A 101 19.59 2.15 -3.26
C ALA A 101 18.47 1.16 -2.94
N PRO A 102 18.27 0.76 -1.67
CA PRO A 102 17.19 -0.15 -1.31
C PRO A 102 15.81 0.52 -1.46
N LEU A 103 14.78 -0.29 -1.71
CA LEU A 103 13.42 0.18 -1.86
C LEU A 103 12.80 0.44 -0.48
N VAL A 104 12.38 1.68 -0.25
CA VAL A 104 11.99 2.15 1.09
C VAL A 104 10.53 1.78 1.47
N TYR A 105 9.66 1.56 0.49
CA TYR A 105 8.22 1.33 0.72
C TYR A 105 7.90 0.19 1.70
N PRO A 106 8.46 -1.02 1.58
CA PRO A 106 8.08 -2.12 2.47
C PRO A 106 8.51 -1.88 3.91
N ARG A 107 9.65 -1.22 4.12
CA ARG A 107 10.16 -0.82 5.45
C ARG A 107 9.23 0.20 6.09
N LEU A 108 8.77 1.18 5.31
CA LEU A 108 7.85 2.21 5.74
C LEU A 108 6.49 1.62 6.16
N HIS A 109 5.94 0.69 5.37
CA HIS A 109 4.70 0.00 5.71
C HIS A 109 4.87 -0.87 6.97
N LEU A 110 5.98 -1.61 7.09
CA LEU A 110 6.25 -2.46 8.25
C LEU A 110 6.39 -1.63 9.54
N ALA A 111 7.09 -0.50 9.49
CA ALA A 111 7.26 0.38 10.64
C ALA A 111 5.93 0.97 11.12
N ALA A 112 5.08 1.42 10.19
CA ALA A 112 3.74 1.92 10.47
C ALA A 112 2.87 0.87 11.16
N MET A 113 2.77 -0.32 10.58
CA MET A 113 1.91 -1.40 11.06
C MET A 113 2.37 -1.99 12.40
N ARG A 114 3.65 -1.86 12.75
CA ARG A 114 4.18 -2.28 14.05
C ARG A 114 3.96 -1.28 15.17
N GLY A 115 3.53 -0.05 14.87
CA GLY A 115 3.24 0.98 15.87
C GLY A 115 4.46 1.49 16.66
N ARG A 116 5.69 1.26 16.19
CA ARG A 116 6.91 1.73 16.89
C ARG A 116 7.26 3.15 16.45
N ARG A 117 6.85 4.13 17.26
CA ARG A 117 6.89 5.56 16.90
C ARG A 117 8.28 6.08 16.56
N GLU A 118 9.31 5.71 17.32
CA GLU A 118 10.67 6.21 17.12
C GLU A 118 11.28 5.72 15.80
N ASP A 119 11.24 4.41 15.56
CA ASP A 119 11.70 3.78 14.31
C ASP A 119 10.97 4.32 13.07
N ALA A 120 9.67 4.59 13.21
CA ALA A 120 8.82 5.04 12.11
C ALA A 120 9.06 6.52 11.76
N VAL A 121 9.20 7.40 12.75
CA VAL A 121 9.36 8.85 12.53
C VAL A 121 10.66 9.17 11.79
N GLU A 122 11.77 8.54 12.16
CA GLU A 122 13.05 8.75 11.48
C GLU A 122 12.99 8.27 10.02
N LEU A 123 12.37 7.10 9.80
CA LEU A 123 12.19 6.56 8.47
C LEU A 123 11.26 7.44 7.61
N PHE A 124 10.18 7.99 8.18
CA PHE A 124 9.26 8.87 7.46
C PHE A 124 9.88 10.24 7.16
N ALA A 125 10.78 10.73 8.01
CA ALA A 125 11.52 11.97 7.75
C ALA A 125 12.59 11.81 6.65
N SER A 126 13.04 10.58 6.39
CA SER A 126 14.08 10.28 5.40
C SER A 126 13.58 10.16 3.95
N VAL A 127 12.26 10.15 3.73
CA VAL A 127 11.67 9.99 2.39
C VAL A 127 11.40 11.36 1.72
N ASP A 128 11.69 11.44 0.41
CA ASP A 128 11.49 12.64 -0.42
C ASP A 128 9.99 13.02 -0.53
N ASP A 129 9.69 14.27 -0.85
CA ASP A 129 8.34 14.84 -1.04
C ASP A 129 7.50 14.03 -2.03
N ARG A 130 8.13 13.33 -2.98
CA ARG A 130 7.46 12.43 -3.94
C ARG A 130 6.92 11.14 -3.31
N MET A 131 7.44 10.72 -2.16
CA MET A 131 6.97 9.57 -1.37
C MET A 131 6.04 9.98 -0.23
N SER A 132 5.68 11.27 -0.18
CA SER A 132 4.85 11.86 0.86
C SER A 132 3.54 11.12 1.09
N LEU A 133 2.90 10.55 0.06
CA LEU A 133 1.61 9.88 0.23
C LEU A 133 1.69 8.57 1.01
N SER A 134 2.71 7.76 0.74
CA SER A 134 2.96 6.58 1.56
C SER A 134 3.34 6.98 2.98
N ALA A 135 4.12 8.06 3.15
CA ALA A 135 4.45 8.59 4.47
C ALA A 135 3.21 9.13 5.22
N GLN A 136 2.28 9.80 4.54
CA GLN A 136 1.04 10.31 5.14
C GLN A 136 0.11 9.16 5.55
N TRP A 137 -0.06 8.13 4.70
CA TRP A 137 -0.78 6.92 5.07
C TRP A 137 -0.11 6.24 6.29
N ALA A 138 1.20 6.04 6.24
CA ALA A 138 1.95 5.39 7.32
C ALA A 138 1.89 6.18 8.64
N THR A 139 1.88 7.51 8.55
CA THR A 139 1.66 8.42 9.69
C THR A 139 0.24 8.25 10.25
N ALA A 140 -0.77 8.16 9.38
CA ALA A 140 -2.15 7.94 9.80
C ALA A 140 -2.32 6.62 10.55
N VAL A 141 -1.81 5.51 9.99
CA VAL A 141 -1.80 4.18 10.62
C VAL A 141 -1.11 4.22 11.99
N LEU A 142 0.09 4.80 12.05
CA LEU A 142 0.85 4.90 13.29
C LEU A 142 0.09 5.70 14.35
N CYS A 143 -0.43 6.87 13.99
CA CYS A 143 -1.14 7.76 14.89
C CYS A 143 -2.45 7.14 15.39
N ASN A 144 -3.22 6.43 14.54
CA ASN A 144 -4.38 5.66 14.98
C ASN A 144 -3.98 4.55 15.97
N GLY A 145 -2.91 3.81 15.67
CA GLY A 145 -2.40 2.73 16.53
C GLY A 145 -1.93 3.19 17.92
N VAL A 146 -1.42 4.42 18.04
CA VAL A 146 -1.01 5.01 19.34
C VAL A 146 -2.07 5.92 19.96
N ALA A 147 -3.30 5.92 19.42
CA ALA A 147 -4.45 6.72 19.86
C ALA A 147 -4.27 8.26 19.76
N ASP A 148 -3.39 8.72 18.88
CA ASP A 148 -3.23 10.13 18.51
C ASP A 148 -4.15 10.50 17.33
N TYR A 149 -5.46 10.41 17.56
CA TYR A 149 -6.48 10.53 16.51
C TYR A 149 -6.48 11.88 15.77
N PRO A 150 -6.22 13.05 16.41
CA PRO A 150 -6.12 14.32 15.68
C PRO A 150 -4.98 14.34 14.66
N ALA A 151 -3.81 13.78 15.02
CA ALA A 151 -2.69 13.66 14.09
C ALA A 151 -3.00 12.66 12.96
N ALA A 152 -3.65 11.53 13.30
CA ALA A 152 -4.08 10.54 12.32
C ALA A 152 -5.05 11.13 11.29
N LEU A 153 -6.04 11.91 11.77
CA LEU A 153 -7.04 12.55 10.93
C LEU A 153 -6.40 13.53 9.93
N LYS A 154 -5.45 14.34 10.39
CA LYS A 154 -4.73 15.28 9.51
C LYS A 154 -3.95 14.55 8.42
N ALA A 155 -3.18 13.53 8.80
CA ALA A 155 -2.36 12.75 7.87
C ALA A 155 -3.23 11.99 6.86
N ALA A 156 -4.33 11.38 7.32
CA ALA A 156 -5.26 10.64 6.46
C ALA A 156 -5.96 11.57 5.44
N LYS A 157 -6.38 12.77 5.86
CA LYS A 157 -6.92 13.79 4.93
C LYS A 157 -5.91 14.15 3.86
N GLN A 158 -4.66 14.43 4.24
CA GLN A 158 -3.60 14.76 3.28
C GLN A 158 -3.31 13.61 2.29
N ALA A 159 -3.34 12.36 2.75
CA ALA A 159 -3.16 11.19 1.91
C ALA A 159 -4.30 11.02 0.88
N VAL A 160 -5.54 11.33 1.27
CA VAL A 160 -6.73 11.23 0.40
C VAL A 160 -6.85 12.42 -0.56
N GLU A 161 -6.58 13.65 -0.10
CA GLU A 161 -6.70 14.88 -0.92
C GLU A 161 -5.74 14.93 -2.10
N TYR A 162 -4.55 14.34 -1.98
CA TYR A 162 -3.55 14.37 -3.04
C TYR A 162 -3.85 13.45 -4.24
N GLY A 163 -4.87 12.58 -4.15
CA GLY A 163 -5.49 11.93 -5.31
C GLY A 163 -4.61 11.03 -6.17
N ALA A 164 -3.40 10.66 -5.74
CA ALA A 164 -2.60 9.69 -6.48
C ALA A 164 -3.15 8.28 -6.23
N VAL A 165 -3.49 7.60 -7.33
CA VAL A 165 -3.98 6.22 -7.35
C VAL A 165 -2.97 5.30 -6.63
N SER A 166 -3.45 4.45 -5.71
CA SER A 166 -2.79 3.43 -4.85
C SER A 166 -2.71 3.75 -3.35
N THR A 167 -2.49 5.00 -2.95
CA THR A 167 -2.36 5.38 -1.54
C THR A 167 -3.62 6.01 -0.94
N ALA A 168 -4.47 6.62 -1.79
CA ALA A 168 -5.73 7.19 -1.34
C ALA A 168 -6.66 6.08 -0.80
N GLY A 169 -6.80 4.96 -1.52
CA GLY A 169 -7.60 3.82 -1.09
C GLY A 169 -7.11 3.15 0.19
N LEU A 170 -5.78 3.09 0.39
CA LEU A 170 -5.18 2.61 1.64
C LEU A 170 -5.45 3.54 2.84
N ALA A 171 -5.59 4.84 2.62
CA ALA A 171 -5.82 5.83 3.68
C ALA A 171 -7.29 5.97 4.10
N LEU A 172 -8.25 5.50 3.29
CA LEU A 172 -9.67 5.63 3.59
C LEU A 172 -10.09 4.97 4.93
N PRO A 173 -9.65 3.75 5.28
CA PRO A 173 -9.98 3.16 6.58
C PRO A 173 -9.44 3.98 7.75
N GLU A 174 -8.20 4.49 7.63
CA GLU A 174 -7.57 5.32 8.66
C GLU A 174 -8.29 6.65 8.82
N LEU A 175 -8.77 7.25 7.72
CA LEU A 175 -9.58 8.45 7.72
C LEU A 175 -10.92 8.21 8.43
N VAL A 176 -11.60 7.10 8.13
CA VAL A 176 -12.88 6.74 8.77
C VAL A 176 -12.70 6.55 10.27
N GLU A 177 -11.69 5.78 10.69
CA GLU A 177 -11.44 5.57 12.12
C GLU A 177 -11.10 6.87 12.84
N ALA A 178 -10.12 7.63 12.34
CA ALA A 178 -9.69 8.87 12.98
C ALA A 178 -10.83 9.90 13.05
N ALA A 179 -11.63 10.02 11.98
CA ALA A 179 -12.78 10.91 11.94
C ALA A 179 -13.84 10.51 12.99
N MET A 180 -14.17 9.22 13.09
CA MET A 180 -15.11 8.72 14.11
C MET A 180 -14.62 9.00 15.54
N ARG A 181 -13.33 8.78 15.81
CA ARG A 181 -12.74 9.01 17.14
C ARG A 181 -12.64 10.50 17.50
N CYS A 182 -12.54 11.37 16.50
CA CYS A 182 -12.55 12.83 16.65
C CYS A 182 -13.97 13.44 16.66
N GLY A 183 -15.03 12.66 16.41
CA GLY A 183 -16.41 13.15 16.33
C GLY A 183 -16.78 13.79 14.98
N GLU A 184 -15.94 13.63 13.96
CA GLU A 184 -16.11 14.16 12.60
C GLU A 184 -16.97 13.21 11.75
N THR A 185 -18.23 13.02 12.14
CA THR A 185 -19.10 11.98 11.57
C THR A 185 -19.42 12.18 10.09
N GLU A 186 -19.49 13.43 9.63
CA GLU A 186 -19.72 13.73 8.20
C GLU A 186 -18.53 13.30 7.35
N VAL A 187 -17.30 13.62 7.79
CA VAL A 187 -16.05 13.19 7.13
C VAL A 187 -15.96 11.67 7.07
N ALA A 188 -16.33 10.97 8.15
CA ALA A 188 -16.33 9.51 8.18
C ALA A 188 -17.35 8.89 7.21
N ALA A 189 -18.53 9.50 7.07
CA ALA A 189 -19.57 9.04 6.16
C ALA A 189 -19.14 9.22 4.68
N GLU A 190 -18.56 10.38 4.34
CA GLU A 190 -18.04 10.65 3.00
C GLU A 190 -16.94 9.66 2.61
N ALA A 191 -15.95 9.46 3.48
CA ALA A 191 -14.86 8.51 3.23
C ALA A 191 -15.35 7.06 3.08
N SER A 192 -16.36 6.66 3.87
CA SER A 192 -16.97 5.33 3.77
C SER A 192 -17.70 5.11 2.45
N ALA A 193 -18.38 6.13 1.92
CA ALA A 193 -19.07 6.06 0.65
C ALA A 193 -18.09 5.84 -0.53
N VAL A 194 -16.93 6.51 -0.51
CA VAL A 194 -15.86 6.31 -1.51
C VAL A 194 -15.34 4.87 -1.47
N ARG A 195 -15.09 4.33 -0.28
CA ARG A 195 -14.62 2.94 -0.10
C ARG A 195 -15.65 1.92 -0.61
N GLY A 196 -16.94 2.14 -0.33
CA GLY A 196 -18.01 1.25 -0.79
C GLY A 196 -18.12 1.11 -2.31
N VAL A 197 -17.62 2.09 -3.06
CA VAL A 197 -17.57 2.06 -4.53
C VAL A 197 -16.30 1.38 -5.07
N ALA A 198 -15.23 1.33 -4.27
CA ALA A 198 -13.94 0.73 -4.63
C ALA A 198 -13.80 -0.75 -4.21
N ALA A 199 -14.62 -1.24 -3.27
CA ALA A 199 -14.58 -2.66 -2.89
C ALA A 199 -15.08 -3.54 -4.06
N PRO A 200 -14.34 -4.60 -4.48
CA PRO A 200 -14.90 -5.58 -5.40
C PRO A 200 -16.13 -6.23 -4.76
N PRO A 201 -17.16 -6.61 -5.56
CA PRO A 201 -18.27 -7.37 -5.03
C PRO A 201 -17.73 -8.63 -4.35
N GLY A 202 -18.07 -8.83 -3.07
CA GLY A 202 -17.70 -10.04 -2.35
C GLY A 202 -18.17 -11.29 -3.11
N PRO A 203 -17.52 -12.44 -2.91
CA PRO A 203 -17.89 -13.66 -3.63
C PRO A 203 -19.38 -13.92 -3.44
N THR A 204 -20.12 -13.91 -4.54
CA THR A 204 -21.50 -14.39 -4.56
C THR A 204 -21.48 -15.85 -4.14
N ALA A 205 -22.04 -16.13 -2.96
CA ALA A 205 -22.29 -17.47 -2.46
C ALA A 205 -23.21 -18.27 -3.40
#